data_AF-A0A7Z3BN59-F1
#
_entry.id   AF-A0A7Z3BN59-F1
#
_cell.length_a   1.000
_cell.length_b   1.000
_cell.length_c   1.000
_cell.angle_alpha   90.00
_cell.angle_beta   90.00
_cell.angle_gamma   90.00
#
_symmetry.space_group_name_H-M   'P 1'
#
loop_
_entity.id
_entity.type
_entity.pdbx_description
1 polymer ?
#
loop_
_entity_poly.entity_id
_entity_poly.type
_entity_poly.pdbx_seq_one_letter_code
_entity_poly.pdbx_strand_id
1 'polypeptide(L)'
;MSGLANRIEAAYQEAKSGRWKDVMALWADAPAVARRCSRFQKETSGWTFLHQAAYFGHEKACLELIRLGAAVSALSVTRESPAEVAAKHGHSNIVALLRRAHVDEESLWSAPSDPDVLPSSHAWNDATERRAAENLYVAYAGGTLEILRGSRYYVDAFERVLVGWHGTYDPPYGMDDMPLI
;
A
#
# COMPACT_ATOMS: atom_id res chain seq x y z
N MET A 1 20.06 -5.75 -16.99
CA MET A 1 18.90 -5.45 -16.11
C MET A 1 17.99 -6.68 -16.11
N SER A 2 17.54 -7.13 -14.94
CA SER A 2 16.69 -8.32 -14.83
C SER A 2 15.33 -8.11 -15.52
N GLY A 3 14.68 -9.18 -15.97
CA GLY A 3 13.36 -9.09 -16.62
C GLY A 3 12.31 -8.39 -15.76
N LEU A 4 12.41 -8.50 -14.43
CA LEU A 4 11.52 -7.80 -13.50
C LEU A 4 11.73 -6.29 -13.48
N ALA A 5 12.98 -5.82 -13.44
CA ALA A 5 13.29 -4.39 -13.46
C ALA A 5 12.77 -3.72 -14.74
N ASN A 6 12.95 -4.38 -15.89
CA ASN A 6 12.42 -3.89 -17.16
C ASN A 6 10.88 -3.80 -17.16
N ARG A 7 10.18 -4.76 -16.54
CA ARG A 7 8.71 -4.74 -16.41
C ARG A 7 8.23 -3.57 -15.54
N ILE A 8 8.92 -3.29 -14.44
CA ILE A 8 8.58 -2.16 -13.55
C ILE A 8 8.78 -0.83 -14.28
N GLU A 9 9.91 -0.67 -14.97
CA GLU A 9 10.19 0.55 -15.73
C GLU A 9 9.18 0.74 -16.88
N ALA A 10 8.84 -0.33 -17.60
CA ALA A 10 7.78 -0.28 -18.61
C ALA A 10 6.44 0.17 -17.99
N ALA A 11 6.00 -0.46 -16.90
CA ALA A 11 4.79 -0.06 -16.18
C ALA A 11 4.83 1.41 -15.73
N TYR A 12 6.01 1.93 -15.37
CA TYR A 12 6.17 3.32 -14.98
C TYR A 12 5.98 4.28 -16.16
N GLN A 13 6.44 3.91 -17.36
CA GLN A 13 6.19 4.70 -18.58
C GLN A 13 4.71 4.63 -19.02
N GLU A 14 4.06 3.47 -18.85
CA GLU A 14 2.63 3.29 -19.07
C GLU A 14 1.80 4.22 -18.15
N ALA A 15 2.09 4.18 -16.86
CA ALA A 15 1.46 5.03 -15.85
C ALA A 15 1.72 6.53 -16.08
N LYS A 16 2.96 6.90 -16.46
CA LYS A 16 3.32 8.28 -16.85
C LYS A 16 2.50 8.80 -18.03
N SER A 17 2.11 7.90 -18.93
CA SER A 17 1.31 8.21 -20.13
C SER A 17 -0.20 8.10 -19.87
N GLY A 18 -0.62 7.84 -18.63
CA GLY A 18 -2.02 7.73 -18.24
C GLY A 18 -2.70 6.40 -18.59
N ARG A 19 -1.95 5.38 -19.05
CA ARG A 19 -2.47 4.05 -19.42
C ARG A 19 -2.71 3.17 -18.19
N TRP A 20 -3.47 3.69 -17.23
CA TRP A 20 -3.73 3.03 -15.95
C TRP A 20 -4.52 1.74 -16.07
N LYS A 21 -5.35 1.59 -17.10
CA LYS A 21 -6.04 0.32 -17.37
C LYS A 21 -5.04 -0.83 -17.58
N ASP A 22 -3.99 -0.58 -18.35
CA ASP A 22 -2.97 -1.59 -18.66
C ASP A 22 -2.05 -1.84 -17.47
N VAL A 23 -1.73 -0.79 -16.70
CA VAL A 23 -0.98 -0.90 -15.44
C VAL A 23 -1.75 -1.75 -14.42
N MET A 24 -3.04 -1.50 -14.22
CA MET A 24 -3.88 -2.27 -13.30
C MET A 24 -4.06 -3.72 -13.77
N ALA A 25 -4.20 -3.96 -15.08
CA ALA A 25 -4.24 -5.32 -15.62
C ALA A 25 -2.93 -6.08 -15.36
N LEU A 26 -1.78 -5.43 -15.59
CA LEU A 26 -0.47 -6.00 -15.27
C LEU A 26 -0.34 -6.33 -13.78
N TRP A 27 -0.82 -5.46 -12.89
CA TRP A 27 -0.77 -5.68 -11.44
C TRP A 27 -1.65 -6.83 -10.99
N ALA A 28 -2.83 -6.99 -11.60
CA ALA A 28 -3.70 -8.12 -11.36
C ALA A 28 -3.07 -9.45 -11.79
N ASP A 29 -2.46 -9.49 -12.98
CA ASP A 29 -1.81 -10.69 -13.52
C ASP A 29 -0.47 -11.01 -12.83
N ALA A 30 0.19 -10.00 -12.25
CA ALA A 30 1.48 -10.16 -11.59
C ALA A 30 1.57 -9.35 -10.29
N PRO A 31 1.01 -9.86 -9.18
CA PRO A 31 1.01 -9.18 -7.88
C PRO A 31 2.42 -8.81 -7.36
N ALA A 32 3.43 -9.64 -7.67
CA ALA A 32 4.82 -9.33 -7.34
C ALA A 32 5.29 -8.02 -8.01
N VAL A 33 4.89 -7.76 -9.26
CA VAL A 33 5.21 -6.49 -9.95
C VAL A 33 4.53 -5.33 -9.25
N ALA A 34 3.24 -5.45 -8.90
CA ALA A 34 2.50 -4.43 -8.18
C ALA A 34 3.19 -4.04 -6.86
N ARG A 35 3.62 -5.06 -6.09
CA ARG A 35 4.38 -4.88 -4.84
C ARG A 35 5.65 -4.08 -5.05
N ARG A 36 6.43 -4.35 -6.10
CA ARG A 36 7.64 -3.55 -6.39
C ARG A 36 7.29 -2.15 -6.89
N CYS A 37 6.26 -2.00 -7.72
CA CYS A 37 5.78 -0.68 -8.17
C CYS A 37 5.38 0.20 -6.98
N SER A 38 4.80 -0.36 -5.92
CA SER A 38 4.45 0.38 -4.71
C SER A 38 5.65 0.96 -3.95
N ARG A 39 6.86 0.39 -4.12
CA ARG A 39 8.12 0.89 -3.55
C ARG A 39 8.99 1.64 -4.57
N PHE A 40 8.55 1.72 -5.83
CA PHE A 40 9.36 2.29 -6.89
C PHE A 40 9.39 3.82 -6.81
N GLN A 41 10.61 4.37 -6.90
CA GLN A 41 10.85 5.79 -7.05
C GLN A 41 11.78 6.03 -8.24
N LYS A 42 11.41 6.95 -9.13
CA LYS A 42 12.24 7.30 -10.27
C LYS A 42 13.39 8.21 -9.83
N GLU A 43 14.62 7.72 -9.93
CA GLU A 43 15.83 8.45 -9.49
C GLU A 43 15.92 9.88 -10.04
N THR A 44 15.58 10.10 -11.32
CA THR A 44 15.73 11.41 -11.97
C THR A 44 14.73 12.47 -11.52
N SER A 45 13.62 12.09 -10.89
CA SER A 45 12.53 13.01 -10.55
C SER A 45 12.01 12.86 -9.12
N GLY A 46 12.33 11.76 -8.44
CA GLY A 46 11.75 11.38 -7.15
C GLY A 46 10.29 10.93 -7.25
N TRP A 47 9.69 10.85 -8.44
CA TRP A 47 8.29 10.46 -8.60
C TRP A 47 8.10 8.96 -8.41
N THR A 48 7.09 8.62 -7.60
CA THR A 48 6.61 7.24 -7.42
C THR A 48 5.39 6.97 -8.31
N PHE A 49 4.92 5.72 -8.37
CA PHE A 49 3.63 5.42 -9.01
C PHE A 49 2.47 6.16 -8.34
N LEU A 50 2.55 6.44 -7.04
CA LEU A 50 1.50 7.14 -6.30
C LEU A 50 1.40 8.61 -6.73
N HIS A 51 2.52 9.27 -7.05
CA HIS A 51 2.52 10.60 -7.65
C HIS A 51 1.80 10.61 -9.00
N GLN A 52 2.08 9.62 -9.86
CA GLN A 52 1.43 9.53 -11.16
C GLN A 52 -0.07 9.24 -11.02
N ALA A 53 -0.46 8.31 -10.14
CA ALA A 53 -1.86 8.00 -9.90
C ALA A 53 -2.63 9.22 -9.38
N ALA A 54 -2.00 9.96 -8.46
CA ALA A 54 -2.52 11.23 -7.95
C ALA A 54 -2.65 12.30 -9.04
N TYR A 55 -1.66 12.45 -9.92
CA TYR A 55 -1.71 13.37 -11.07
C TYR A 55 -2.91 13.09 -11.99
N PHE A 56 -3.16 11.82 -12.30
CA PHE A 56 -4.26 11.40 -13.17
C PHE A 56 -5.60 11.23 -12.45
N GLY A 57 -5.67 11.44 -11.12
CA GLY A 57 -6.89 11.24 -10.34
C GLY A 57 -7.34 9.77 -10.27
N HIS A 58 -6.43 8.82 -10.46
CA HIS A 58 -6.75 7.40 -10.59
C HIS A 58 -6.89 6.73 -9.21
N GLU A 59 -8.03 6.93 -8.56
CA GLU A 59 -8.32 6.49 -7.18
C GLU A 59 -8.02 5.01 -6.92
N LYS A 60 -8.41 4.12 -7.82
CA LYS A 60 -8.18 2.67 -7.67
C LYS A 60 -6.69 2.32 -7.61
N ALA A 61 -5.85 3.06 -8.33
CA ALA A 61 -4.40 2.82 -8.28
C ALA A 61 -3.81 3.40 -7.00
N CYS A 62 -4.30 4.55 -6.53
CA CYS A 62 -3.92 5.07 -5.22
C CYS A 62 -4.23 4.08 -4.10
N LEU A 63 -5.46 3.54 -4.07
CA LEU A 63 -5.87 2.52 -3.10
C LEU A 63 -4.97 1.28 -3.14
N GLU A 64 -4.73 0.73 -4.33
CA GLU A 64 -3.89 -0.47 -4.47
C GLU A 64 -2.44 -0.21 -4.03
N LEU A 65 -1.88 0.95 -4.38
CA LEU A 65 -0.53 1.33 -3.95
C LEU A 65 -0.45 1.50 -2.44
N ILE A 66 -1.44 2.15 -1.81
CA ILE A 66 -1.53 2.33 -0.35
C ILE A 66 -1.64 0.97 0.35
N ARG A 67 -2.53 0.09 -0.14
CA ARG A 67 -2.72 -1.28 0.36
C ARG A 67 -1.40 -2.07 0.37
N LEU A 68 -0.62 -1.91 -0.69
CA LEU A 68 0.68 -2.56 -0.84
C LEU A 68 1.81 -1.85 -0.05
N GLY A 69 1.53 -0.74 0.63
CA GLY A 69 2.44 -0.02 1.51
C GLY A 69 3.26 1.08 0.84
N ALA A 70 2.78 1.68 -0.25
CA ALA A 70 3.45 2.82 -0.85
C ALA A 70 3.60 3.95 0.16
N ALA A 71 4.78 4.59 0.19
CA ALA A 71 5.04 5.75 1.03
C ALA A 71 4.16 6.93 0.58
N VAL A 72 3.15 7.26 1.37
CA VAL A 72 2.12 8.24 1.00
C VAL A 72 2.62 9.67 1.14
N SER A 73 3.66 9.89 1.95
CA SER A 73 4.37 11.17 2.10
C SER A 73 5.65 11.29 1.27
N ALA A 74 5.93 10.33 0.37
CA ALA A 74 7.13 10.37 -0.47
C ALA A 74 7.25 11.70 -1.22
N LEU A 75 8.43 12.32 -1.16
CA LEU A 75 8.68 13.60 -1.82
C LEU A 75 9.39 13.39 -3.16
N SER A 76 8.91 14.08 -4.19
CA SER A 76 9.64 14.27 -5.44
C SER A 76 10.85 15.21 -5.26
N VAL A 77 11.69 15.35 -6.30
CA VAL A 77 12.83 16.28 -6.31
C VAL A 77 12.40 17.74 -6.12
N THR A 78 11.20 18.09 -6.58
CA THR A 78 10.59 19.41 -6.37
C THR A 78 9.91 19.56 -5.00
N ARG A 79 10.09 18.58 -4.10
CA ARG A 79 9.49 18.51 -2.76
C ARG A 79 7.96 18.47 -2.77
N GLU A 80 7.37 17.92 -3.81
CA GLU A 80 5.93 17.67 -3.86
C GLU A 80 5.63 16.24 -3.44
N SER A 81 4.65 16.08 -2.55
CA SER A 81 4.02 14.82 -2.17
C SER A 81 2.90 14.43 -3.15
N PRO A 82 2.48 13.14 -3.19
CA PRO A 82 1.32 12.73 -3.99
C PRO A 82 0.05 13.54 -3.68
N ALA A 83 -0.17 13.93 -2.42
CA ALA A 83 -1.35 14.69 -2.03
C ALA A 83 -1.31 16.13 -2.60
N GLU A 84 -0.14 16.76 -2.63
CA GLU A 84 0.03 18.07 -3.27
C GLU A 84 -0.14 17.99 -4.78
N VAL A 85 0.38 16.92 -5.42
CA VAL A 85 0.17 16.67 -6.85
C VAL A 85 -1.32 16.53 -7.18
N ALA A 86 -2.07 15.74 -6.39
CA ALA A 86 -3.52 15.59 -6.53
C ALA A 86 -4.25 16.94 -6.37
N ALA A 87 -3.87 17.73 -5.37
CA ALA A 87 -4.48 19.03 -5.11
C ALA A 87 -4.28 20.01 -6.27
N LYS A 88 -3.07 20.06 -6.85
CA LYS A 88 -2.76 20.91 -8.02
C LYS A 88 -3.60 20.56 -9.26
N HIS A 89 -4.08 19.32 -9.35
CA HIS A 89 -4.88 18.81 -10.46
C HIS A 89 -6.38 18.72 -10.14
N GLY A 90 -6.83 19.19 -8.97
CA GLY A 90 -8.24 19.25 -8.59
C GLY A 90 -8.85 17.94 -8.08
N HIS A 91 -8.02 16.94 -7.75
CA HIS A 91 -8.48 15.61 -7.30
C HIS A 91 -8.71 15.56 -5.80
N SER A 92 -9.68 16.32 -5.30
CA SER A 92 -9.96 16.50 -3.86
C SER A 92 -10.28 15.18 -3.12
N ASN A 93 -10.90 14.22 -3.80
CA ASN A 93 -11.14 12.86 -3.29
C ASN A 93 -9.81 12.14 -3.00
N ILE A 94 -8.82 12.25 -3.90
CA ILE A 94 -7.50 11.65 -3.72
C ILE A 94 -6.71 12.35 -2.61
N VAL A 95 -6.86 13.67 -2.47
CA VAL A 95 -6.28 14.41 -1.34
C VAL A 95 -6.80 13.89 -0.01
N ALA A 96 -8.12 13.71 0.11
CA ALA A 96 -8.75 13.16 1.32
C ALA A 96 -8.28 11.73 1.60
N LEU A 97 -8.21 10.89 0.56
CA LEU A 97 -7.73 9.52 0.63
C LEU A 97 -6.29 9.44 1.18
N LEU A 98 -5.38 10.21 0.59
CA LEU A 98 -3.96 10.22 0.96
C LEU A 98 -3.74 10.77 2.37
N ARG A 99 -4.49 11.80 2.78
CA ARG A 99 -4.43 12.32 4.15
C ARG A 99 -4.89 11.29 5.18
N ARG A 100 -5.97 10.56 4.89
CA ARG A 100 -6.44 9.47 5.77
C ARG A 100 -5.37 8.38 5.91
N ALA A 101 -4.72 7.98 4.82
CA ALA A 101 -3.67 6.97 4.84
C ALA A 101 -2.38 7.45 5.55
N HIS A 102 -2.08 8.75 5.53
CA HIS A 102 -0.87 9.31 6.15
C HIS A 102 -0.90 9.29 7.67
N VAL A 103 -2.08 9.36 8.30
CA VAL A 103 -2.23 9.24 9.75
C VAL A 103 -1.67 7.90 10.27
N ASP A 104 -1.56 6.90 9.41
CA ASP A 104 -1.05 5.57 9.75
C ASP A 104 0.44 5.37 9.44
N GLU A 105 1.13 6.36 8.86
CA GLU A 105 2.54 6.24 8.41
C GLU A 105 3.55 6.40 9.57
N GLU A 106 3.17 7.09 10.66
CA GLU A 106 4.02 7.37 11.83
C GLU A 106 3.76 6.41 13.01
N SER A 107 3.93 5.11 12.79
CA SER A 107 3.69 4.10 13.82
C SER A 107 4.73 2.95 13.70
N LEU A 108 4.87 2.06 14.70
CA LEU A 108 5.63 0.77 14.62
C LEU A 108 5.27 -0.15 13.40
N TRP A 109 4.41 0.32 12.49
CA TRP A 109 3.79 -0.31 11.33
C TRP A 109 4.31 0.33 10.02
N SER A 110 5.42 1.08 10.09
CA SER A 110 6.04 1.69 8.91
C SER A 110 6.24 0.66 7.80
N ALA A 111 6.01 1.09 6.56
CA ALA A 111 6.05 0.19 5.42
C ALA A 111 7.42 -0.51 5.38
N PRO A 112 7.45 -1.87 5.41
CA PRO A 112 8.71 -2.58 5.38
C PRO A 112 9.44 -2.29 4.07
N SER A 113 10.77 -2.30 4.14
CA SER A 113 11.63 -2.15 2.97
C SER A 113 11.46 -3.31 1.99
N ASP A 114 11.13 -4.50 2.50
CA ASP A 114 10.80 -5.66 1.69
C ASP A 114 9.41 -5.49 1.04
N PRO A 115 9.32 -5.40 -0.31
CA PRO A 115 8.05 -5.27 -0.99
C PRO A 115 7.15 -6.51 -0.88
N ASP A 116 7.66 -7.68 -0.49
CA ASP A 116 6.82 -8.87 -0.28
C ASP A 116 6.16 -8.93 1.11
N VAL A 117 6.54 -8.04 2.02
CA VAL A 117 5.90 -7.91 3.33
C VAL A 117 4.84 -6.78 3.26
N LEU A 118 3.59 -7.12 3.54
CA LEU A 118 2.47 -6.19 3.55
C LEU A 118 2.50 -5.33 4.82
N PRO A 119 2.04 -4.07 4.77
CA PRO A 119 1.85 -3.27 5.98
C PRO A 119 0.74 -3.88 6.85
N SER A 120 0.87 -3.73 8.16
CA SER A 120 -0.22 -3.95 9.11
C SER A 120 -0.94 -2.64 9.43
N SER A 121 -2.06 -2.74 10.14
CA SER A 121 -2.89 -1.63 10.56
C SER A 121 -3.41 -1.84 11.98
N HIS A 122 -3.79 -0.73 12.61
CA HIS A 122 -4.47 -0.68 13.90
C HIS A 122 -5.82 0.08 13.81
N ALA A 123 -6.38 0.19 12.60
CA ALA A 123 -7.64 0.90 12.35
C ALA A 123 -8.86 -0.01 12.61
N TRP A 124 -9.07 -0.38 13.88
CA TRP A 124 -10.06 -1.39 14.31
C TRP A 124 -11.50 -1.07 13.92
N ASN A 125 -11.86 0.22 13.87
CA ASN A 125 -13.23 0.68 13.59
C ASN A 125 -13.73 0.30 12.18
N ASP A 126 -12.82 -0.01 11.26
CA ASP A 126 -13.12 -0.38 9.87
C ASP A 126 -12.95 -1.89 9.62
N ALA A 127 -12.91 -2.71 10.67
CA ALA A 127 -12.58 -4.12 10.58
C ALA A 127 -13.56 -4.89 9.69
N THR A 128 -13.02 -5.49 8.63
CA THR A 128 -13.77 -6.38 7.74
C THR A 128 -13.12 -7.75 7.69
N GLU A 129 -13.90 -8.81 7.91
CA GLU A 129 -13.43 -10.19 7.83
C GLU A 129 -12.98 -10.54 6.41
N ARG A 130 -11.87 -11.28 6.31
CA ARG A 130 -11.32 -11.85 5.07
C ARG A 130 -10.85 -13.29 5.32
N ARG A 131 -10.62 -14.01 4.22
CA ARG A 131 -9.98 -15.34 4.23
C ARG A 131 -8.77 -15.32 3.32
N ALA A 132 -7.63 -15.78 3.83
CA ALA A 132 -6.37 -15.70 3.13
C ALA A 132 -6.38 -16.63 1.90
N ALA A 133 -6.36 -16.06 0.70
CA ALA A 133 -6.33 -16.83 -0.54
C ALA A 133 -4.96 -17.47 -0.80
N GLU A 134 -3.92 -17.00 -0.11
CA GLU A 134 -2.53 -17.48 -0.14
C GLU A 134 -1.86 -17.18 1.21
N ASN A 135 -0.62 -17.62 1.40
CA ASN A 135 0.14 -17.20 2.59
C ASN A 135 0.44 -15.70 2.48
N LEU A 136 0.16 -14.95 3.54
CA LEU A 136 0.45 -13.53 3.63
C LEU A 136 1.59 -13.32 4.62
N TYR A 137 2.50 -12.42 4.28
CA TYR A 137 3.58 -11.96 5.14
C TYR A 137 3.29 -10.51 5.49
N VAL A 138 3.16 -10.21 6.78
CA VAL A 138 2.67 -8.92 7.27
C VAL A 138 3.65 -8.35 8.29
N ALA A 139 3.98 -7.07 8.18
CA ALA A 139 4.87 -6.40 9.12
C ALA A 139 4.26 -6.36 10.53
N TYR A 140 5.04 -6.65 11.57
CA TYR A 140 4.63 -6.44 12.95
C TYR A 140 5.85 -6.27 13.86
N ALA A 141 5.92 -5.16 14.61
CA ALA A 141 6.97 -4.88 15.59
C ALA A 141 8.42 -5.10 15.08
N GLY A 142 8.69 -4.68 13.84
CA GLY A 142 9.99 -4.87 13.17
C GLY A 142 10.26 -6.28 12.63
N GLY A 143 9.35 -7.22 12.84
CA GLY A 143 9.37 -8.58 12.29
C GLY A 143 8.29 -8.80 11.21
N THR A 144 8.09 -10.07 10.86
CA THR A 144 7.08 -10.52 9.89
C THR A 144 6.20 -11.60 10.52
N LEU A 145 4.89 -11.39 10.47
CA LEU A 145 3.85 -12.35 10.80
C LEU A 145 3.44 -13.11 9.54
N GLU A 146 3.35 -14.44 9.62
CA GLU A 146 2.79 -15.27 8.56
C GLU A 146 1.32 -15.60 8.87
N ILE A 147 0.43 -15.28 7.93
CA ILE A 147 -0.96 -15.72 7.92
C ILE A 147 -1.09 -16.80 6.86
N LEU A 148 -1.38 -18.02 7.30
CA LEU A 148 -1.47 -19.17 6.40
C LEU A 148 -2.69 -19.08 5.48
N ARG A 149 -2.56 -19.61 4.27
CA ARG A 149 -3.69 -19.80 3.35
C ARG A 149 -4.88 -20.47 4.07
N GLY A 150 -6.06 -19.91 3.91
CA GLY A 150 -7.31 -20.37 4.50
C GLY A 150 -7.62 -19.79 5.89
N SER A 151 -6.64 -19.21 6.58
CA SER A 151 -6.86 -18.51 7.85
C SER A 151 -7.83 -17.35 7.67
N ARG A 152 -8.68 -17.15 8.69
CA ARG A 152 -9.45 -15.92 8.82
C ARG A 152 -8.53 -14.82 9.34
N TYR A 153 -8.77 -13.59 8.89
CA TYR A 153 -8.09 -12.39 9.37
C TYR A 153 -8.99 -11.18 9.10
N TYR A 154 -8.58 -10.02 9.59
CA TYR A 154 -9.35 -8.79 9.43
C TYR A 154 -8.50 -7.71 8.78
N VAL A 155 -9.16 -6.82 8.03
CA VAL A 155 -8.53 -5.70 7.35
C VAL A 155 -9.25 -4.39 7.65
N ASP A 156 -8.55 -3.28 7.51
CA ASP A 156 -9.15 -1.94 7.50
C ASP A 156 -9.73 -1.55 6.12
N ALA A 157 -10.23 -0.32 6.01
CA ALA A 157 -10.80 0.21 4.77
C ALA A 157 -9.80 0.36 3.60
N PHE A 158 -8.50 0.24 3.85
CA PHE A 158 -7.44 0.20 2.83
C PHE A 158 -7.01 -1.23 2.51
N GLU A 159 -7.71 -2.25 3.03
CA GLU A 159 -7.36 -3.66 2.90
C GLU A 159 -5.99 -4.02 3.52
N ARG A 160 -5.54 -3.25 4.53
CA ARG A 160 -4.33 -3.57 5.30
C ARG A 160 -4.69 -4.46 6.48
N VAL A 161 -3.85 -5.43 6.79
CA VAL A 161 -4.13 -6.45 7.81
C VAL A 161 -4.11 -5.85 9.21
N LEU A 162 -5.17 -6.06 9.97
CA LEU A 162 -5.27 -5.69 11.37
C LEU A 162 -4.47 -6.68 12.22
N VAL A 163 -3.41 -6.20 12.88
CA VAL A 163 -2.53 -7.02 13.71
C VAL A 163 -2.47 -6.45 15.12
N GLY A 164 -3.01 -7.22 16.07
CA GLY A 164 -2.99 -6.92 17.50
C GLY A 164 -1.66 -7.26 18.15
N TRP A 165 -1.62 -7.13 19.48
CA TRP A 165 -0.45 -7.46 20.28
C TRP A 165 -0.06 -8.93 20.10
N HIS A 166 1.24 -9.18 20.24
CA HIS A 166 1.89 -10.48 20.00
C HIS A 166 1.66 -11.06 18.60
N GLY A 167 1.27 -10.24 17.61
CA GLY A 167 1.03 -10.69 16.24
C GLY A 167 -0.31 -11.41 16.07
N THR A 168 -1.26 -11.19 16.98
CA THR A 168 -2.61 -11.76 16.88
C THR A 168 -3.40 -11.14 15.73
N TYR A 169 -4.15 -11.96 14.99
CA TYR A 169 -4.89 -11.50 13.80
C TYR A 169 -6.27 -12.16 13.63
N ASP A 170 -6.61 -13.16 14.46
CA ASP A 170 -7.88 -13.87 14.40
C ASP A 170 -8.44 -14.23 15.80
N PRO A 171 -9.16 -13.29 16.44
CA PRO A 171 -9.14 -11.86 16.18
C PRO A 171 -7.81 -11.21 16.63
N PRO A 172 -7.54 -9.95 16.25
CA PRO A 172 -6.49 -9.16 16.89
C PRO A 172 -6.85 -8.84 18.35
N TYR A 173 -5.88 -9.02 19.25
CA TYR A 173 -6.02 -8.81 20.70
C TYR A 173 -5.19 -7.63 21.21
N GLY A 174 -5.66 -6.98 22.27
CA GLY A 174 -4.92 -5.98 23.04
C GLY A 174 -3.88 -6.60 23.98
N MET A 175 -3.10 -5.75 24.68
CA MET A 175 -2.19 -6.22 25.75
C MET A 175 -2.94 -6.83 26.94
N ASP A 176 -4.22 -6.53 27.08
CA ASP A 176 -5.12 -6.97 28.12
C ASP A 176 -5.87 -8.27 27.75
N ASP A 177 -5.45 -8.95 26.68
CA ASP A 177 -6.08 -10.15 26.14
C ASP A 177 -7.56 -9.96 25.74
N MET A 178 -7.98 -8.71 25.51
CA MET A 178 -9.32 -8.39 25.00
C MET A 178 -9.31 -8.26 23.47
N PRO A 179 -10.35 -8.77 22.77
CA PRO A 179 -10.49 -8.55 21.33
C PRO A 179 -10.58 -7.05 21.00
N LEU A 180 -9.89 -6.63 19.94
CA LEU A 180 -9.89 -5.24 19.48
C LEU A 180 -11.04 -4.95 18.49
N ILE A 181 -11.77 -5.99 18.08
CA ILE A 181 -12.85 -5.96 17.09
C ILE A 181 -14.01 -6.87 17.53
#